data_AF-A0A3L6PCQ5-F1
#
_entry.id   AF-A0A3L6PCQ5-F1
#
_cell.length_a   1.000
_cell.length_b   1.000
_cell.length_c   1.000
_cell.angle_alpha   90.00
_cell.angle_beta   90.00
_cell.angle_gamma   90.00
#
_symmetry.space_group_name_H-M   'P 1'
#
loop_
_entity.id
_entity.type
_entity.pdbx_description
1 polymer ?
#
loop_
_entity_poly.entity_id
_entity_poly.type
_entity_poly.pdbx_seq_one_letter_code
_entity_poly.pdbx_strand_id
1 'polypeptide(L)' 'MKITVQSSKAIKPTYGGGGAPSTAADAAIPLTVFDKANYDLYISGISFFRPPAPTNAALAAGLAMALAEYRE' A
#
# COMPACT_ATOMS: atom_id res chain seq x y z
N MET A 1 24.77 4.17 -10.14
CA MET A 1 23.70 3.18 -10.44
C MET A 1 22.91 3.70 -11.62
N LYS A 2 22.71 2.93 -12.69
CA LYS A 2 21.93 3.35 -13.86
C LYS A 2 20.55 2.72 -13.76
N ILE A 3 19.59 3.45 -13.20
CA ILE A 3 18.20 2.97 -13.02
C ILE A 3 17.29 3.78 -13.93
N THR A 4 16.36 3.11 -14.60
CA THR A 4 15.29 3.74 -15.37
C THR A 4 13.95 3.25 -14.86
N VAL A 5 13.08 4.18 -14.47
CA VAL A 5 11.70 3.85 -14.06
C VAL A 5 10.89 3.53 -15.33
N GLN A 6 10.36 2.31 -15.40
CA GLN A 6 9.57 1.84 -16.56
C GLN A 6 8.07 2.11 -16.40
N SER A 7 7.57 2.21 -15.16
CA SER A 7 6.14 2.39 -14.87
C SER A 7 5.95 3.04 -13.51
N SER A 8 4.93 3.90 -13.40
CA SER A 8 4.39 4.42 -12.14
C SER A 8 2.86 4.50 -12.27
N LYS A 9 2.13 3.90 -11.33
CA LYS A 9 0.66 3.86 -11.35
C LYS A 9 0.08 3.64 -9.96
N ALA A 10 -1.16 4.08 -9.76
CA ALA A 10 -1.93 3.75 -8.57
C ALA A 10 -2.36 2.26 -8.59
N ILE A 11 -2.32 1.62 -7.42
CA ILE A 11 -2.88 0.28 -7.19
C ILE A 11 -4.03 0.45 -6.21
N LYS A 12 -5.23 0.01 -6.61
CA LYS A 12 -6.43 0.10 -5.79
C LYS A 12 -6.62 -1.18 -4.97
N PRO A 13 -7.22 -1.09 -3.77
CA PRO A 13 -7.64 -2.26 -3.02
C PRO A 13 -8.52 -3.20 -3.85
N THR A 14 -8.35 -4.51 -3.68
CA THR A 14 -9.23 -5.53 -4.26
C THR A 14 -10.06 -6.16 -3.15
N TYR A 15 -11.34 -5.79 -3.08
CA TYR A 15 -12.31 -6.44 -2.20
C TYR A 15 -12.82 -7.71 -2.87
N GLY A 16 -12.81 -8.84 -2.16
CA GLY A 16 -13.35 -10.11 -2.68
C GLY A 16 -14.82 -9.99 -3.12
N GLY A 17 -15.33 -10.99 -3.85
CA GLY A 17 -16.62 -10.98 -4.57
C GLY A 17 -17.92 -10.89 -3.73
N GLY A 18 -18.01 -9.94 -2.81
CA GLY A 18 -19.19 -9.66 -1.99
C GLY A 18 -18.98 -8.65 -0.86
N GLY A 19 -17.73 -8.28 -0.54
CA GLY A 19 -17.44 -7.25 0.46
C GLY A 19 -17.59 -5.87 -0.16
N ALA A 20 -18.77 -5.25 -0.06
CA ALA A 20 -18.89 -3.82 -0.32
C ALA A 20 -17.88 -3.06 0.57
N PRO A 21 -17.34 -1.91 0.13
CA PRO A 21 -16.69 -0.99 1.05
C PRO A 21 -17.63 -0.80 2.24
N SER A 22 -17.18 -1.13 3.45
CA SER A 22 -17.95 -0.79 4.65
C SER A 22 -18.30 0.70 4.56
N THR A 23 -19.52 1.10 4.92
CA THR A 23 -19.89 2.53 4.98
C THR A 23 -19.05 3.31 5.99
N ALA A 24 -18.38 2.61 6.92
CA ALA A 24 -17.35 3.19 7.78
C ALA A 24 -16.04 3.51 7.03
N ALA A 25 -15.86 2.99 5.82
CA ALA A 25 -14.66 3.12 5.02
C ALA A 25 -14.65 4.35 4.09
N ASP A 26 -15.72 5.17 4.14
CA ASP A 26 -15.77 6.53 3.59
C ASP A 26 -15.57 7.61 4.68
N ALA A 27 -15.46 7.21 5.95
CA ALA A 27 -15.19 8.14 7.05
C ALA A 27 -13.69 8.25 7.28
N ALA A 28 -13.14 9.46 7.13
CA ALA A 28 -11.74 9.73 7.43
C ALA A 28 -11.43 9.43 8.90
N ILE A 29 -10.32 8.72 9.15
CA ILE A 29 -9.84 8.46 10.51
C ILE A 29 -9.06 9.68 11.01
N PRO A 30 -9.51 10.39 12.06
CA PRO A 30 -8.80 11.57 12.54
C PRO A 30 -7.49 11.17 13.24
N LEU A 31 -6.43 11.94 12.99
CA LEU A 31 -5.14 11.77 13.64
C LEU A 31 -5.26 11.94 15.17
N THR A 32 -4.72 10.97 15.90
CA THR A 32 -4.67 10.96 17.36
C THR A 32 -3.57 11.88 17.88
N VAL A 33 -3.51 12.06 19.20
CA VAL A 33 -2.41 12.80 19.85
C VAL A 33 -1.06 12.09 19.68
N PHE A 34 -1.05 10.76 19.52
CA PHE A 34 0.17 9.99 19.32
C PHE A 34 0.72 10.17 17.90
N ASP A 35 -0.17 10.23 16.90
CA ASP A 35 0.22 10.49 15.52
C ASP A 35 0.82 11.90 15.39
N LYS A 36 0.16 12.89 16.01
CA LYS A 36 0.61 14.30 16.00
C LYS A 36 1.87 14.57 16.82
N ALA A 37 2.21 13.69 17.75
CA ALA A 37 3.45 13.80 18.52
C ALA A 37 4.68 13.35 17.71
N ASN A 38 4.47 12.65 16.59
CA ASN A 38 5.53 12.15 15.73
C ASN A 38 5.81 13.11 14.56
N TYR A 39 6.83 12.80 13.77
CA TYR A 39 7.22 13.62 12.62
C TYR A 39 6.24 13.47 11.46
N ASP A 40 5.84 14.61 10.88
CA ASP A 40 5.12 14.68 9.60
C ASP A 40 6.12 14.56 8.44
N LEU A 41 6.54 13.32 8.15
CA LEU A 41 7.49 13.01 7.07
C LEU A 41 7.28 11.60 6.50
N TYR A 42 7.86 11.36 5.32
CA TYR A 42 7.95 10.02 4.73
C TYR A 42 9.18 9.27 5.23
N ILE A 43 8.98 8.08 5.79
CA ILE A 43 10.07 7.16 6.16
C ILE A 43 10.37 6.24 4.98
N SER A 44 11.58 6.31 4.43
CA SER A 44 12.01 5.47 3.31
C SER A 44 12.74 4.21 3.80
N GLY A 45 12.39 3.05 3.23
CA GLY A 45 13.05 1.76 3.49
C GLY A 45 13.42 1.05 2.18
N ILE A 46 14.53 0.31 2.18
CA ILE A 46 14.98 -0.48 1.02
C ILE A 46 15.21 -1.93 1.46
N SER A 47 14.61 -2.87 0.73
CA SER A 47 14.77 -4.31 0.97
C SER A 47 15.37 -4.99 -0.26
N PHE A 48 16.22 -6.00 -0.03
CA PHE A 48 16.90 -6.76 -1.08
C PHE A 48 16.55 -8.23 -0.97
N PHE A 49 16.14 -8.84 -2.09
CA PHE A 49 15.79 -10.26 -2.17
C PHE A 49 16.71 -10.94 -3.17
N ARG A 50 17.23 -12.11 -2.82
CA ARG A 50 18.01 -12.93 -3.76
C ARG A 50 17.06 -13.59 -4.76
N PRO A 51 17.48 -13.81 -6.02
CA PRO A 51 16.71 -14.59 -6.98
C PRO A 51 16.43 -16.03 -6.48
N PRO A 52 15.28 -16.63 -6.88
CA PRO A 52 14.23 -16.03 -7.72
C PRO A 52 13.30 -15.12 -6.92
N ALA A 53 12.91 -13.99 -7.51
CA ALA A 53 11.92 -13.08 -6.95
C ALA A 53 10.57 -13.23 -7.68
N PRO A 54 9.43 -12.93 -7.01
CA PRO A 54 8.13 -12.87 -7.68
C PRO A 54 8.11 -11.86 -8.82
N THR A 55 7.18 -12.03 -9.76
CA THR A 55 6.97 -11.06 -10.84
C THR A 55 6.36 -9.76 -10.33
N ASN A 56 6.55 -8.66 -11.05
CA ASN A 56 5.89 -7.39 -10.74
C ASN A 56 4.36 -7.51 -10.69
N ALA A 57 3.78 -8.40 -11.51
CA ALA A 57 2.34 -8.67 -11.51
C ALA A 57 1.87 -9.36 -10.22
N ALA A 58 2.63 -10.34 -9.73
CA ALA A 58 2.33 -11.01 -8.47
C ALA A 58 2.44 -10.04 -7.28
N LEU A 59 3.47 -9.18 -7.25
CA LEU A 59 3.61 -8.15 -6.22
C LEU A 59 2.46 -7.12 -6.25
N ALA A 60 2.06 -6.68 -7.45
CA ALA A 60 0.93 -5.75 -7.59
C ALA A 60 -0.40 -6.36 -7.12
N ALA A 61 -0.66 -7.64 -7.43
CA ALA A 61 -1.84 -8.35 -6.96
C ALA A 61 -1.83 -8.55 -5.43
N GLY A 62 -0.67 -8.92 -4.87
CA GLY A 62 -0.48 -9.02 -3.42
C GLY A 62 -0.74 -7.70 -2.70
N LEU A 63 -0.21 -6.60 -3.22
CA LEU A 63 -0.44 -5.26 -2.68
C LEU A 63 -1.92 -4.87 -2.75
N ALA A 64 -2.59 -5.13 -3.87
CA ALA A 64 -4.01 -4.83 -4.01
C ALA A 64 -4.87 -5.58 -2.98
N MET A 65 -4.53 -6.82 -2.63
CA MET A 65 -5.21 -7.56 -1.57
C MET A 65 -4.91 -6.98 -0.19
N ALA A 66 -3.65 -6.65 0.11
CA ALA A 66 -3.26 -6.07 1.40
C ALA A 66 -3.95 -4.71 1.66
N LEU A 67 -4.08 -3.87 0.63
CA LEU A 67 -4.77 -2.58 0.72
C LEU A 67 -6.27 -2.70 1.03
N ALA A 68 -6.88 -3.88 0.90
CA ALA A 68 -8.26 -4.10 1.33
C ALA A 68 -8.39 -4.03 2.87
N GLU A 69 -7.35 -4.46 3.59
CA GLU A 69 -7.26 -4.46 5.05
C GLU A 69 -6.56 -3.19 5.58
N TYR A 70 -5.58 -2.65 4.83
CA TYR A 70 -4.80 -1.46 5.18
C TYR A 70 -5.10 -0.30 4.22
N ARG A 71 -6.22 0.41 4.44
CA ARG A 71 -6.69 1.47 3.54
C ARG A 71 -6.02 2.84 3.74
N GLU A 72 -5.56 3.12 4.95
CA GLU A 72 -4.95 4.39 5.38
C GLU A 72 -3.43 4.28 5.48
#